data_AF-A0A853BUI2-F1
#
_entry.id   AF-A0A853BUI2-F1
#
_cell.length_a   1.000
_cell.length_b   1.000
_cell.length_c   1.000
_cell.angle_alpha   90.00
_cell.angle_beta   90.00
_cell.angle_gamma   90.00
#
_symmetry.space_group_name_H-M   'P 1'
#
loop_
_entity.id
_entity.type
_entity.pdbx_description
1 polymer ?
#
loop_
_entity_poly.entity_id
_entity_poly.type
_entity_poly.pdbx_seq_one_letter_code
_entity_poly.pdbx_strand_id
1 'polypeptide(L)'
;MRPQPLTSDRRRRAARPGPALRAAAGAAVLSLLALTACSGDEARPTSGDEAPEPTPATGEADELTVVDTKHVPGLSEERTASKDGGVEIDVAYPTVRNAGPFAERLAEITEQDAADFAGAADDPKSYTVDWQLSVAGPGVMAVRLTQREKDGEGERTGYSTYWYDTESGHTAYSTELLGGQRQLDRLDAQVKKRLKDEDGVDVSTLHPIARLYDSIGFNPDGDLVVEFDEGQIAPVKDGRVHAVVPREDAEPLLSEFGERARSAAVVVTPEFRIGRAANAPKDGPPEGGVPGVMAAADSEVDCSDPESKCIALTFDDGPGARTPELLDALAEYDARATFFVTGGPVREHPDVVRREYAEGHEVANHTVHHPDLTSVGKDEIDEELSTVNELVRRETGYTMDLMRPPYGATDGQVDEVTERLGQAQILWSIDTNDWRDHNPGLVADRAVEDARPGSIVLMHDIHDTTIDAVPDILKRLDEKGYTMVTVSQLLGETEPGRSYIDGHPEPEESPSPSD
;
A
#
# COMPACT_ATOMS: atom_id res chain seq x y z
N MET A 1 1.71 21.15 51.10
CA MET A 1 3.15 20.85 51.30
C MET A 1 3.58 19.88 50.20
N ARG A 2 4.39 20.33 49.25
CA ARG A 2 5.14 19.47 48.32
C ARG A 2 6.41 18.97 49.02
N PRO A 3 6.89 17.77 48.69
CA PRO A 3 8.20 17.63 48.05
C PRO A 3 8.14 16.58 46.92
N GLN A 4 8.43 16.94 45.67
CA GLN A 4 9.72 16.94 44.96
C GLN A 4 10.31 15.55 44.61
N PRO A 5 10.89 15.40 43.41
CA PRO A 5 11.06 14.11 42.72
C PRO A 5 12.50 13.57 42.77
N LEU A 6 12.65 12.26 42.64
CA LEU A 6 13.94 11.58 42.50
C LEU A 6 14.26 11.33 41.03
N THR A 7 15.39 11.88 40.61
CA THR A 7 16.07 11.69 39.33
C THR A 7 16.74 10.32 39.24
N SER A 8 16.62 9.62 38.11
CA SER A 8 17.47 8.47 37.77
C SER A 8 18.44 8.81 36.63
N ASP A 9 19.60 8.19 36.72
CA ASP A 9 20.91 8.63 36.26
C ASP A 9 21.28 7.92 34.93
N ARG A 10 21.47 8.68 33.84
CA ARG A 10 21.97 8.17 32.56
C ARG A 10 23.49 8.00 32.62
N ARG A 11 23.96 6.75 32.68
CA ARG A 11 25.37 6.40 32.55
C ARG A 11 25.89 6.67 31.13
N ARG A 12 26.72 7.71 31.00
CA ARG A 12 27.64 7.91 29.88
C ARG A 12 28.82 6.93 29.98
N ARG A 13 29.13 6.17 28.93
CA ARG A 13 30.41 5.48 28.77
C ARG A 13 31.41 6.38 28.04
N ALA A 14 32.63 6.36 28.55
CA ALA A 14 33.72 7.26 28.23
C ALA A 14 34.57 6.79 27.04
N ALA A 15 35.06 7.78 26.30
CA ALA A 15 36.09 7.68 25.27
C ALA A 15 37.49 7.40 25.84
N ARG A 16 38.36 6.80 25.01
CA ARG A 16 39.83 6.80 25.17
C ARG A 16 40.54 6.80 23.79
N PRO A 17 41.81 7.23 23.73
CA PRO A 17 42.29 8.23 22.76
C PRO A 17 43.20 7.66 21.64
N GLY A 18 43.41 8.46 20.58
CA GLY A 18 44.35 8.18 19.50
C GLY A 18 45.83 8.44 19.85
N PRO A 19 46.73 8.31 18.85
CA PRO A 19 47.67 9.42 18.62
C PRO A 19 48.03 9.71 17.14
N ALA A 20 48.23 11.01 16.92
CA ALA A 20 49.32 11.70 16.22
C ALA A 20 49.49 11.64 14.68
N LEU A 21 49.16 12.81 14.09
CA LEU A 21 49.78 13.58 13.02
C LEU A 21 51.13 13.09 12.44
N ARG A 22 51.20 13.15 11.10
CA ARG A 22 52.32 13.81 10.38
C ARG A 22 51.80 14.63 9.20
N ALA A 23 52.21 15.90 9.18
CA ALA A 23 52.01 16.85 8.10
C ALA A 23 53.08 16.67 7.01
N ALA A 24 52.72 16.91 5.76
CA ALA A 24 53.65 17.30 4.71
C ALA A 24 52.95 18.25 3.72
N ALA A 25 53.61 19.38 3.48
CA ALA A 25 53.18 20.50 2.67
C ALA A 25 53.81 20.47 1.27
N GLY A 26 53.19 21.21 0.35
CA GLY A 26 53.77 21.68 -0.92
C GLY A 26 53.18 20.98 -2.15
N ALA A 27 52.94 21.63 -3.28
CA ALA A 27 53.07 23.03 -3.67
C ALA A 27 52.17 23.23 -4.92
N ALA A 28 51.54 24.39 -5.04
CA ALA A 28 50.86 24.80 -6.26
C ALA A 28 51.89 25.18 -7.33
N VAL A 29 51.71 24.68 -8.56
CA VAL A 29 52.44 25.16 -9.74
C VAL A 29 51.41 25.62 -10.77
N LEU A 30 51.35 26.95 -10.92
CA LEU A 30 50.68 27.66 -12.00
C LEU A 30 51.63 27.66 -13.21
N SER A 31 51.21 27.07 -14.33
CA SER A 31 51.95 27.09 -15.59
C SER A 31 51.13 27.80 -16.66
N LEU A 32 51.37 29.10 -16.83
CA LEU A 32 51.07 29.82 -18.06
C LEU A 32 52.13 29.47 -19.11
N LEU A 33 51.72 29.08 -20.31
CA LEU A 33 52.57 29.11 -21.51
C LEU A 33 51.75 29.43 -22.75
N ALA A 34 52.38 30.26 -23.57
CA ALA A 34 51.80 31.07 -24.62
C ALA A 34 51.59 30.34 -25.96
N LEU A 35 50.60 30.87 -26.68
CA LEU A 35 50.39 30.87 -28.14
C LEU A 35 51.56 30.41 -29.02
N THR A 36 51.31 29.37 -29.81
CA THR A 36 51.84 29.22 -31.16
C THR A 36 50.74 28.76 -32.09
N ALA A 37 50.45 29.60 -33.09
CA ALA A 37 49.53 29.33 -34.18
C ALA A 37 50.18 28.37 -35.18
N CYS A 38 49.47 27.31 -35.55
CA CYS A 38 49.67 26.59 -36.80
C CYS A 38 48.31 26.48 -37.49
N SER A 39 48.21 27.14 -38.64
CA SER A 39 47.08 27.06 -39.55
C SER A 39 46.92 25.62 -40.07
N GLY A 40 45.84 24.97 -39.64
CA GLY A 40 45.30 23.75 -40.24
C GLY A 40 43.86 24.03 -40.61
N ASP A 41 43.60 24.04 -41.91
CA ASP A 41 42.29 24.23 -42.52
C ASP A 41 41.46 22.96 -42.29
N GLU A 42 40.89 22.81 -41.09
CA GLU A 42 39.83 21.85 -40.82
C GLU A 42 38.51 22.59 -40.82
N ALA A 43 37.66 22.23 -41.77
CA ALA A 43 36.30 22.71 -41.88
C ALA A 43 35.59 22.56 -40.53
N ARG A 44 35.32 23.70 -39.88
CA ARG A 44 34.34 23.77 -38.79
C ARG A 44 33.03 23.18 -39.32
N PRO A 45 32.42 22.20 -38.63
CA PRO A 45 31.02 21.93 -38.86
C PRO A 45 30.29 23.24 -38.55
N THR A 46 29.58 23.74 -39.54
CA THR A 46 28.64 24.83 -39.36
C THR A 46 27.64 24.43 -38.26
N SER A 47 27.44 25.35 -37.30
CA SER A 47 26.19 25.53 -36.54
C SER A 47 24.98 24.88 -37.23
N GLY A 48 24.13 24.12 -36.58
CA GLY A 48 23.79 24.09 -35.16
C GLY A 48 22.30 23.82 -35.14
N ASP A 49 21.92 22.54 -35.05
CA ASP A 49 20.62 22.20 -34.50
C ASP A 49 20.81 22.28 -32.99
N GLU A 50 20.70 23.49 -32.44
CA GLU A 50 20.43 23.64 -31.01
C GLU A 50 19.15 22.86 -30.74
N ALA A 51 19.24 21.85 -29.88
CA ALA A 51 18.06 21.13 -29.45
C ALA A 51 17.04 22.15 -28.96
N PRO A 52 15.77 22.08 -29.40
CA PRO A 52 14.79 23.09 -29.08
C PRO A 52 14.70 23.28 -27.55
N GLU A 53 14.67 24.54 -27.11
CA GLU A 53 14.67 24.85 -25.67
C GLU A 53 13.36 24.39 -25.02
N PRO A 54 13.39 23.93 -23.74
CA PRO A 54 12.18 23.65 -22.99
C PRO A 54 11.28 24.88 -22.90
N THR A 55 9.98 24.67 -23.08
CA THR A 55 8.96 25.72 -23.00
C THR A 55 8.07 25.49 -21.79
N PRO A 56 7.47 26.53 -21.17
CA PRO A 56 6.50 26.32 -20.09
C PRO A 56 5.38 25.37 -20.50
N ALA A 57 4.96 24.50 -19.58
CA ALA A 57 3.77 23.68 -19.77
C ALA A 57 2.51 24.56 -19.84
N THR A 58 1.47 24.04 -20.48
CA THR A 58 0.16 24.68 -20.59
C THR A 58 -0.92 23.64 -20.31
N GLY A 59 -2.02 24.05 -19.71
CA GLY A 59 -3.11 23.17 -19.31
C GLY A 59 -4.03 23.89 -18.32
N GLU A 60 -5.01 23.16 -17.81
CA GLU A 60 -5.91 23.68 -16.78
C GLU A 60 -5.24 23.69 -15.40
N ALA A 61 -5.69 24.57 -14.51
CA ALA A 61 -5.10 24.75 -13.18
C ALA A 61 -5.48 23.62 -12.20
N ASP A 62 -6.46 22.80 -12.53
CA ASP A 62 -7.02 21.73 -11.71
C ASP A 62 -6.87 20.33 -12.35
N GLU A 63 -6.07 20.26 -13.42
CA GLU A 63 -5.74 19.04 -14.13
C GLU A 63 -4.26 18.75 -14.06
N LEU A 64 -3.91 17.46 -14.19
CA LEU A 64 -2.53 17.06 -14.38
C LEU A 64 -2.00 17.65 -15.69
N THR A 65 -0.72 18.05 -15.68
CA THR A 65 -0.02 18.43 -16.92
C THR A 65 -0.19 17.34 -17.96
N VAL A 66 -0.41 17.69 -19.22
CA VAL A 66 -0.47 16.73 -20.34
C VAL A 66 0.66 17.02 -21.34
N VAL A 67 1.41 15.99 -21.69
CA VAL A 67 2.47 16.05 -22.69
C VAL A 67 2.00 15.45 -24.01
N ASP A 68 2.03 16.26 -25.07
CA ASP A 68 1.76 15.79 -26.42
C ASP A 68 2.81 14.75 -26.85
N THR A 69 2.34 13.59 -27.31
CA THR A 69 3.16 12.44 -27.71
C THR A 69 4.19 12.77 -28.77
N LYS A 70 3.98 13.81 -29.59
CA LYS A 70 4.97 14.29 -30.58
C LYS A 70 6.30 14.73 -29.95
N HIS A 71 6.31 15.06 -28.65
CA HIS A 71 7.51 15.47 -27.94
C HIS A 71 8.37 14.28 -27.48
N VAL A 72 7.92 13.03 -27.64
CA VAL A 72 8.65 11.83 -27.24
C VAL A 72 8.92 10.93 -28.45
N PRO A 73 10.00 11.16 -29.22
CA PRO A 73 10.34 10.33 -30.37
C PRO A 73 10.59 8.87 -29.98
N GLY A 74 9.91 7.95 -30.66
CA GLY A 74 10.01 6.52 -30.37
C GLY A 74 9.08 6.02 -29.27
N LEU A 75 8.10 6.85 -28.88
CA LEU A 75 6.89 6.42 -28.17
C LEU A 75 6.00 5.61 -29.12
N SER A 76 5.55 4.47 -28.64
CA SER A 76 4.56 3.59 -29.26
C SER A 76 3.50 3.21 -28.23
N GLU A 77 2.46 2.50 -28.65
CA GLU A 77 1.42 1.94 -27.78
C GLU A 77 1.42 0.42 -27.94
N GLU A 78 1.33 -0.30 -26.82
CA GLU A 78 0.90 -1.69 -26.80
C GLU A 78 -0.58 -1.71 -26.40
N ARG A 79 -1.36 -2.57 -27.06
CA ARG A 79 -2.79 -2.72 -26.79
C ARG A 79 -3.17 -4.20 -26.83
N THR A 80 -3.80 -4.67 -25.76
CA THR A 80 -4.29 -6.03 -25.61
C THR A 80 -5.80 -6.02 -25.45
N ALA A 81 -6.49 -6.81 -26.28
CA ALA A 81 -7.93 -7.01 -26.16
C ALA A 81 -8.24 -8.51 -26.00
N SER A 82 -9.02 -8.85 -24.98
CA SER A 82 -9.39 -10.23 -24.65
C SER A 82 -10.83 -10.30 -24.13
N LYS A 83 -11.33 -11.54 -23.98
CA LYS A 83 -12.61 -11.81 -23.32
C LYS A 83 -12.41 -12.96 -22.35
N ASP A 84 -12.48 -12.69 -21.07
CA ASP A 84 -12.26 -13.67 -20.00
C ASP A 84 -13.48 -13.72 -19.07
N GLY A 85 -13.95 -14.92 -18.72
CA GLY A 85 -15.16 -15.09 -17.91
C GLY A 85 -16.45 -14.47 -18.49
N GLY A 86 -16.42 -13.93 -19.72
CA GLY A 86 -17.51 -13.13 -20.29
C GLY A 86 -17.29 -11.61 -20.21
N VAL A 87 -16.27 -11.16 -19.49
CA VAL A 87 -15.82 -9.76 -19.34
C VAL A 87 -14.94 -9.37 -20.52
N GLU A 88 -15.22 -8.21 -21.14
CA GLU A 88 -14.43 -7.67 -22.24
C GLU A 88 -13.29 -6.79 -21.71
N ILE A 89 -12.05 -7.14 -21.99
CA ILE A 89 -10.86 -6.43 -21.49
C ILE A 89 -10.16 -5.78 -22.69
N ASP A 90 -9.93 -4.46 -22.64
CA ASP A 90 -9.17 -3.69 -23.65
C ASP A 90 -8.21 -2.72 -22.96
N VAL A 91 -6.94 -3.08 -22.91
CA VAL A 91 -5.92 -2.36 -22.17
C VAL A 91 -4.90 -1.78 -23.14
N ALA A 92 -4.59 -0.49 -23.00
CA ALA A 92 -3.51 0.17 -23.70
C ALA A 92 -2.55 0.89 -22.74
N TYR A 93 -1.25 0.80 -23.04
CA TYR A 93 -0.20 1.50 -22.31
C TYR A 93 0.96 1.88 -23.24
N PRO A 94 1.74 2.92 -22.89
CA PRO A 94 2.84 3.38 -23.73
C PRO A 94 4.06 2.48 -23.64
N THR A 95 4.77 2.35 -24.77
CA THR A 95 6.13 1.84 -24.81
C THR A 95 7.09 2.93 -25.26
N VAL A 96 8.19 3.11 -24.54
CA VAL A 96 9.23 4.08 -24.89
C VAL A 96 10.54 3.35 -25.06
N ARG A 97 11.28 3.70 -26.12
CA ARG A 97 12.63 3.16 -26.34
C ARG A 97 13.49 3.37 -25.09
N ASN A 98 14.12 2.30 -24.62
CA ASN A 98 14.95 2.26 -23.40
C ASN A 98 14.18 2.32 -22.06
N ALA A 99 12.85 2.18 -22.06
CA ALA A 99 12.02 2.06 -20.84
C ALA A 99 11.20 0.76 -20.81
N GLY A 100 11.79 -0.34 -21.27
CA GLY A 100 11.14 -1.67 -21.25
C GLY A 100 10.56 -2.05 -19.88
N PRO A 101 11.32 -1.91 -18.77
CA PRO A 101 10.82 -2.22 -17.43
C PRO A 101 9.58 -1.41 -17.02
N PHE A 102 9.42 -0.19 -17.54
CA PHE A 102 8.23 0.60 -17.24
C PHE A 102 6.99 0.00 -17.92
N ALA A 103 7.10 -0.35 -19.20
CA ALA A 103 6.03 -0.99 -19.94
C ALA A 103 5.67 -2.37 -19.38
N GLU A 104 6.67 -3.16 -18.99
CA GLU A 104 6.46 -4.46 -18.31
C GLU A 104 5.67 -4.28 -17.01
N ARG A 105 6.05 -3.29 -16.18
CA ARG A 105 5.35 -3.01 -14.93
C ARG A 105 3.92 -2.49 -15.14
N LEU A 106 3.70 -1.61 -16.12
CA LEU A 106 2.36 -1.14 -16.48
C LEU A 106 1.48 -2.30 -16.95
N ALA A 107 2.03 -3.23 -17.73
CA ALA A 107 1.31 -4.43 -18.16
C ALA A 107 0.87 -5.27 -16.95
N GLU A 108 1.78 -5.61 -16.04
CA GLU A 108 1.49 -6.37 -14.82
C GLU A 108 0.40 -5.73 -13.96
N ILE A 109 0.49 -4.41 -13.76
CA ILE A 109 -0.50 -3.64 -12.98
C ILE A 109 -1.87 -3.72 -13.63
N THR A 110 -1.95 -3.41 -14.93
CA THR A 110 -3.25 -3.41 -15.63
C THR A 110 -3.86 -4.80 -15.77
N GLU A 111 -3.05 -5.85 -15.83
CA GLU A 111 -3.50 -7.24 -15.81
C GLU A 111 -4.07 -7.62 -14.44
N GLN A 112 -3.39 -7.24 -13.34
CA GLN A 112 -3.89 -7.43 -11.99
C GLN A 112 -5.19 -6.67 -11.76
N ASP A 113 -5.26 -5.39 -12.08
CA ASP A 113 -6.47 -4.57 -11.91
C ASP A 113 -7.67 -5.14 -12.70
N ALA A 114 -7.42 -5.65 -13.92
CA ALA A 114 -8.45 -6.29 -14.73
C ALA A 114 -8.96 -7.60 -14.11
N ALA A 115 -8.06 -8.42 -13.55
CA ALA A 115 -8.42 -9.65 -12.86
C ALA A 115 -9.24 -9.35 -11.59
N ASP A 116 -8.80 -8.36 -10.82
CA ASP A 116 -9.47 -7.89 -9.60
C ASP A 116 -10.89 -7.41 -9.90
N PHE A 117 -11.04 -6.62 -10.95
CA PHE A 117 -12.36 -6.21 -11.43
C PHE A 117 -13.23 -7.39 -11.84
N ALA A 118 -12.69 -8.32 -12.62
CA ALA A 118 -13.43 -9.45 -13.15
C ALA A 118 -13.93 -10.42 -12.06
N GLY A 119 -13.20 -10.57 -10.96
CA GLY A 119 -13.56 -11.50 -9.88
C GLY A 119 -14.31 -10.86 -8.70
N ALA A 120 -14.13 -9.56 -8.45
CA ALA A 120 -14.78 -8.89 -7.31
C ALA A 120 -16.11 -8.19 -7.65
N ALA A 121 -16.24 -7.64 -8.86
CA ALA A 121 -17.38 -6.80 -9.23
C ALA A 121 -18.67 -7.61 -9.42
N ASP A 122 -19.81 -6.98 -9.14
CA ASP A 122 -21.11 -7.61 -9.35
C ASP A 122 -21.53 -7.53 -10.82
N ASP A 123 -21.61 -8.69 -11.49
CA ASP A 123 -21.97 -8.83 -12.91
C ASP A 123 -21.04 -8.03 -13.87
N PRO A 124 -19.72 -8.29 -13.85
CA PRO A 124 -18.72 -7.53 -14.62
C PRO A 124 -18.93 -7.69 -16.12
N LYS A 125 -18.80 -6.58 -16.86
CA LYS A 125 -19.05 -6.52 -18.32
C LYS A 125 -17.81 -6.15 -19.11
N SER A 126 -17.15 -5.05 -18.74
CA SER A 126 -15.95 -4.61 -19.46
C SER A 126 -15.00 -3.81 -18.59
N TYR A 127 -13.71 -3.97 -18.86
CA TYR A 127 -12.62 -3.21 -18.27
C TYR A 127 -11.77 -2.62 -19.39
N THR A 128 -11.66 -1.29 -19.45
CA THR A 128 -10.84 -0.62 -20.48
C THR A 128 -9.83 0.31 -19.86
N VAL A 129 -8.63 0.38 -20.43
CA VAL A 129 -7.57 1.29 -19.99
C VAL A 129 -7.05 2.08 -21.18
N ASP A 130 -7.14 3.39 -21.08
CA ASP A 130 -6.41 4.33 -21.94
C ASP A 130 -5.33 5.05 -21.12
N TRP A 131 -4.43 5.76 -21.80
CA TRP A 131 -3.30 6.42 -21.15
C TRP A 131 -3.00 7.80 -21.73
N GLN A 132 -2.35 8.64 -20.93
CA GLN A 132 -1.79 9.92 -21.31
C GLN A 132 -0.42 10.12 -20.66
N LEU A 133 0.46 10.89 -21.30
CA LEU A 133 1.70 11.32 -20.66
C LEU A 133 1.42 12.53 -19.80
N SER A 134 1.74 12.44 -18.51
CA SER A 134 1.68 13.60 -17.62
C SER A 134 3.01 14.36 -17.58
N VAL A 135 4.12 13.63 -17.71
CA VAL A 135 5.48 14.18 -17.68
C VAL A 135 6.37 13.38 -18.63
N ALA A 136 7.22 14.08 -19.37
CA ALA A 136 8.31 13.50 -20.16
C ALA A 136 9.52 14.44 -20.13
N GLY A 137 10.38 14.27 -19.13
CA GLY A 137 11.49 15.18 -18.86
C GLY A 137 12.75 14.45 -18.40
N PRO A 138 13.91 15.14 -18.36
CA PRO A 138 15.15 14.55 -17.88
C PRO A 138 14.97 13.95 -16.47
N GLY A 139 15.28 12.66 -16.33
CA GLY A 139 15.21 11.96 -15.05
C GLY A 139 13.84 11.37 -14.70
N VAL A 140 12.74 11.82 -15.32
CA VAL A 140 11.38 11.43 -14.91
C VAL A 140 10.39 11.38 -16.08
N MET A 141 9.57 10.34 -16.09
CA MET A 141 8.41 10.20 -16.96
C MET A 141 7.19 9.85 -16.10
N ALA A 142 5.99 10.24 -16.52
CA ALA A 142 4.75 9.89 -15.84
C ALA A 142 3.68 9.51 -16.84
N VAL A 143 2.95 8.44 -16.54
CA VAL A 143 1.84 7.93 -17.32
C VAL A 143 0.62 7.94 -16.42
N ARG A 144 -0.39 8.70 -16.83
CA ARG A 144 -1.72 8.67 -16.24
C ARG A 144 -2.56 7.66 -17.00
N LEU A 145 -3.09 6.66 -16.31
CA LEU A 145 -4.07 5.73 -16.84
C LEU A 145 -5.47 6.27 -16.57
N THR A 146 -6.38 5.94 -17.47
CA THR A 146 -7.82 6.16 -17.31
C THR A 146 -8.51 4.84 -17.50
N GLN A 147 -8.97 4.27 -16.40
CA GLN A 147 -9.67 3.00 -16.35
C GLN A 147 -11.18 3.28 -16.49
N ARG A 148 -11.88 2.51 -17.32
CA ARG A 148 -13.35 2.47 -17.31
C ARG A 148 -13.81 1.07 -17.02
N GLU A 149 -14.53 0.94 -15.91
CA GLU A 149 -15.10 -0.30 -15.42
C GLU A 149 -16.60 -0.27 -15.67
N LYS A 150 -17.15 -1.38 -16.16
CA LYS A 150 -18.59 -1.51 -16.38
C LYS A 150 -19.11 -2.82 -15.84
N ASP A 151 -20.07 -2.75 -14.94
CA ASP A 151 -20.65 -3.87 -14.20
C ASP A 151 -22.20 -3.81 -14.23
N GLY A 152 -22.86 -4.54 -13.33
CA GLY A 152 -24.31 -4.55 -13.21
C GLY A 152 -24.91 -3.22 -12.71
N GLU A 153 -24.11 -2.37 -12.08
CA GLU A 153 -24.55 -1.09 -11.48
C GLU A 153 -24.34 0.10 -12.41
N GLY A 154 -23.38 0.02 -13.33
CA GLY A 154 -23.14 1.08 -14.31
C GLY A 154 -21.74 1.06 -14.89
N GLU A 155 -21.34 2.22 -15.40
CA GLU A 155 -19.97 2.47 -15.84
C GLU A 155 -19.37 3.50 -14.88
N ARG A 156 -18.10 3.30 -14.50
CA ARG A 156 -17.32 4.18 -13.64
C ARG A 156 -15.96 4.44 -14.27
N THR A 157 -15.49 5.67 -14.14
CA THR A 157 -14.14 6.06 -14.56
C THR A 157 -13.23 6.20 -13.35
N GLY A 158 -12.08 5.53 -13.41
CA GLY A 158 -10.98 5.67 -12.46
C GLY A 158 -9.73 6.26 -13.10
N TYR A 159 -8.80 6.68 -12.26
CA TYR A 159 -7.54 7.28 -12.62
C TYR A 159 -6.42 6.73 -11.74
N SER A 160 -5.30 6.37 -12.36
CA SER A 160 -4.05 6.11 -11.63
C SER A 160 -2.90 6.79 -12.36
N THR A 161 -1.88 7.21 -11.63
CA THR A 161 -0.67 7.80 -12.21
C THR A 161 0.56 7.04 -11.74
N TYR A 162 1.32 6.53 -12.70
CA TYR A 162 2.57 5.82 -12.47
C TYR A 162 3.76 6.64 -12.95
N TRP A 163 4.79 6.68 -12.13
CA TRP A 163 5.98 7.48 -12.34
C TRP A 163 7.16 6.58 -12.67
N TYR A 164 8.07 7.05 -13.52
CA TYR A 164 9.23 6.29 -13.93
C TYR A 164 10.49 7.12 -13.76
N ASP A 165 11.37 6.68 -12.88
CA ASP A 165 12.70 7.25 -12.73
C ASP A 165 13.60 6.70 -13.85
N THR A 166 13.89 7.55 -14.84
CA THR A 166 14.59 7.13 -16.06
C THR A 166 16.08 6.83 -15.84
N GLU A 167 16.63 7.18 -14.67
CA GLU A 167 18.03 6.95 -14.32
C GLU A 167 18.21 5.59 -13.64
N SER A 168 17.32 5.24 -12.72
CA SER A 168 17.32 3.97 -11.98
C SER A 168 16.52 2.87 -12.65
N GLY A 169 15.52 3.22 -13.46
CA GLY A 169 14.58 2.28 -14.05
C GLY A 169 13.47 1.84 -13.10
N HIS A 170 13.28 2.54 -11.98
CA HIS A 170 12.23 2.28 -11.00
C HIS A 170 10.88 2.82 -11.48
N THR A 171 9.84 1.99 -11.38
CA THR A 171 8.44 2.41 -11.57
C THR A 171 7.86 2.68 -10.19
N ALA A 172 7.56 3.94 -9.92
CA ALA A 172 7.09 4.44 -8.64
C ALA A 172 5.57 4.65 -8.63
N TYR A 173 4.96 4.38 -7.48
CA TYR A 173 3.59 4.78 -7.17
C TYR A 173 3.49 6.30 -7.02
N SER A 174 2.29 6.84 -7.21
CA SER A 174 2.01 8.27 -6.99
C SER A 174 2.40 8.78 -5.61
N THR A 175 2.24 7.95 -4.57
CA THR A 175 2.60 8.31 -3.20
C THR A 175 4.11 8.44 -2.96
N GLU A 176 4.97 7.88 -3.81
CA GLU A 176 6.43 8.04 -3.73
C GLU A 176 6.92 9.43 -4.16
N LEU A 177 6.03 10.26 -4.73
CA LEU A 177 6.27 11.70 -4.84
C LEU A 177 6.43 12.35 -3.45
N LEU A 178 5.93 11.71 -2.39
CA LEU A 178 5.96 12.21 -1.02
C LEU A 178 7.15 11.64 -0.24
N GLY A 179 7.64 12.40 0.73
CA GLY A 179 8.83 12.05 1.52
C GLY A 179 8.69 10.90 2.52
N GLY A 180 7.57 10.17 2.53
CA GLY A 180 7.29 9.09 3.49
C GLY A 180 5.84 9.09 4.01
N GLN A 181 5.51 8.10 4.86
CA GLN A 181 4.15 7.96 5.43
C GLN A 181 3.66 9.23 6.13
N ARG A 182 4.51 9.86 6.95
CA ARG A 182 4.16 11.13 7.64
C ARG A 182 3.80 12.27 6.69
N GLN A 183 4.32 12.27 5.47
CA GLN A 183 3.99 13.25 4.45
C GLN A 183 2.67 12.91 3.77
N LEU A 184 2.37 11.62 3.58
CA LEU A 184 1.06 11.16 3.13
C LEU A 184 -0.04 11.49 4.15
N ASP A 185 0.19 11.29 5.46
CA ASP A 185 -0.78 11.69 6.50
C ASP A 185 -1.07 13.20 6.47
N ARG A 186 -0.03 14.01 6.18
CA ARG A 186 -0.17 15.46 6.05
C ARG A 186 -0.89 15.85 4.77
N LEU A 187 -0.64 15.16 3.66
CA LEU A 187 -1.37 15.34 2.42
C LEU A 187 -2.85 15.00 2.63
N ASP A 188 -3.15 13.88 3.28
CA ASP A 188 -4.51 13.46 3.60
C ASP A 188 -5.26 14.53 4.40
N ALA A 189 -4.65 15.06 5.47
CA ALA A 189 -5.23 16.17 6.22
C ALA A 189 -5.46 17.43 5.36
N GLN A 190 -4.56 17.72 4.42
CA GLN A 190 -4.68 18.85 3.50
C GLN A 190 -5.78 18.66 2.45
N VAL A 191 -5.97 17.44 1.95
CA VAL A 191 -7.03 17.05 1.01
C VAL A 191 -8.38 17.11 1.71
N LYS A 192 -8.53 16.45 2.87
CA LYS A 192 -9.75 16.51 3.69
C LYS A 192 -10.18 17.94 3.96
N LYS A 193 -9.25 18.82 4.33
CA LYS A 193 -9.52 20.24 4.59
C LYS A 193 -10.07 20.97 3.36
N ARG A 194 -9.64 20.61 2.14
CA ARG A 194 -10.03 21.24 0.88
C ARG A 194 -11.39 20.74 0.40
N LEU A 195 -11.66 19.45 0.56
CA LEU A 195 -12.88 18.81 0.05
C LEU A 195 -14.05 18.81 1.05
N LYS A 196 -13.83 19.09 2.34
CA LYS A 196 -14.87 19.01 3.39
C LYS A 196 -16.15 19.83 3.14
N ASP A 197 -16.06 20.89 2.33
CA ASP A 197 -17.16 21.80 2.05
C ASP A 197 -17.72 21.58 0.62
N GLU A 198 -17.22 20.56 -0.09
CA GLU A 198 -17.69 20.18 -1.43
C GLU A 198 -18.94 19.31 -1.34
N ASP A 199 -19.95 19.66 -2.13
CA ASP A 199 -21.24 18.98 -2.11
C ASP A 199 -21.08 17.52 -2.56
N GLY A 200 -21.53 16.57 -1.74
CA GLY A 200 -21.53 15.14 -2.06
C GLY A 200 -20.25 14.38 -1.70
N VAL A 201 -19.19 15.08 -1.29
CA VAL A 201 -17.92 14.43 -0.88
C VAL A 201 -17.96 14.00 0.58
N ASP A 202 -17.64 12.74 0.86
CA ASP A 202 -17.45 12.22 2.21
C ASP A 202 -15.96 12.04 2.55
N VAL A 203 -15.37 13.08 3.12
CA VAL A 203 -13.97 13.09 3.54
C VAL A 203 -13.65 12.17 4.71
N SER A 204 -14.66 11.59 5.39
CA SER A 204 -14.42 10.64 6.48
C SER A 204 -13.92 9.29 5.98
N THR A 205 -14.20 8.97 4.71
CA THR A 205 -13.76 7.75 4.02
C THR A 205 -12.32 7.82 3.51
N LEU A 206 -11.65 8.98 3.62
CA LEU A 206 -10.28 9.15 3.17
C LEU A 206 -9.29 8.62 4.22
N HIS A 207 -8.36 7.78 3.77
CA HIS A 207 -7.30 7.21 4.60
C HIS A 207 -5.95 7.28 3.87
N PRO A 208 -4.82 7.50 4.57
CA PRO A 208 -3.51 7.70 3.96
C PRO A 208 -2.86 6.39 3.47
N ILE A 209 -3.53 5.70 2.55
CA ILE A 209 -3.09 4.45 1.93
C ILE A 209 -2.84 4.63 0.43
N ALA A 210 -1.94 3.83 -0.13
CA ALA A 210 -1.45 4.03 -1.49
C ALA A 210 -2.58 3.90 -2.52
N ARG A 211 -3.51 2.95 -2.29
CA ARG A 211 -4.64 2.69 -3.19
C ARG A 211 -5.65 3.83 -3.30
N LEU A 212 -5.79 4.67 -2.26
CA LEU A 212 -6.65 5.86 -2.31
C LEU A 212 -5.96 7.10 -2.88
N TYR A 213 -4.63 7.07 -2.99
CA TYR A 213 -3.80 8.18 -3.44
C TYR A 213 -2.93 7.74 -4.63
N ASP A 214 -3.50 6.93 -5.52
CA ASP A 214 -2.82 6.31 -6.64
C ASP A 214 -2.78 7.20 -7.90
N SER A 215 -3.57 8.27 -7.95
CA SER A 215 -3.43 9.36 -8.92
C SER A 215 -3.01 10.68 -8.26
N ILE A 216 -1.70 10.88 -8.14
CA ILE A 216 -1.09 12.15 -7.74
C ILE A 216 -0.14 12.64 -8.84
N GLY A 217 -0.21 13.93 -9.14
CA GLY A 217 0.80 14.59 -9.97
C GLY A 217 0.74 16.11 -9.89
N PHE A 218 1.19 16.79 -10.94
CA PHE A 218 1.32 18.24 -10.94
C PHE A 218 0.65 18.90 -12.14
N ASN A 219 -0.04 20.01 -11.87
CA ASN A 219 -0.53 20.91 -12.92
C ASN A 219 0.64 21.73 -13.52
N PRO A 220 0.40 22.53 -14.59
CA PRO A 220 1.43 23.36 -15.21
C PRO A 220 2.05 24.45 -14.32
N ASP A 221 1.36 24.85 -13.24
CA ASP A 221 1.85 25.83 -12.26
C ASP A 221 2.74 25.19 -11.16
N GLY A 222 2.76 23.85 -11.11
CA GLY A 222 3.52 23.06 -10.14
C GLY A 222 2.79 22.84 -8.81
N ASP A 223 1.47 23.06 -8.78
CA ASP A 223 0.60 22.62 -7.69
C ASP A 223 0.41 21.10 -7.79
N LEU A 224 0.25 20.47 -6.64
CA LEU A 224 0.01 19.03 -6.54
C LEU A 224 -1.49 18.77 -6.72
N VAL A 225 -1.86 17.93 -7.66
CA VAL A 225 -3.24 17.51 -7.93
C VAL A 225 -3.40 16.06 -7.49
N VAL A 226 -4.41 15.81 -6.67
CA VAL A 226 -4.83 14.46 -6.24
C VAL A 226 -6.19 14.20 -6.87
N GLU A 227 -6.34 13.10 -7.62
CA GLU A 227 -7.59 12.71 -8.26
C GLU A 227 -8.20 11.50 -7.55
N PHE A 228 -9.53 11.45 -7.53
CA PHE A 228 -10.31 10.35 -6.98
C PHE A 228 -11.24 9.77 -8.04
N ASP A 229 -11.41 8.46 -8.00
CA ASP A 229 -12.25 7.69 -8.92
C ASP A 229 -13.74 8.01 -8.71
N GLU A 230 -14.53 7.85 -9.77
CA GLU A 230 -15.98 8.00 -9.68
C GLU A 230 -16.58 6.98 -8.71
N GLY A 231 -17.25 7.45 -7.66
CA GLY A 231 -17.81 6.58 -6.62
C GLY A 231 -16.88 6.38 -5.42
N GLN A 232 -15.62 6.81 -5.46
CA GLN A 232 -14.63 6.52 -4.40
C GLN A 232 -14.89 7.32 -3.13
N ILE A 233 -15.14 8.63 -3.27
CA ILE A 233 -15.39 9.55 -2.14
C ILE A 233 -16.64 10.42 -2.34
N ALA A 234 -17.33 10.26 -3.47
CA ALA A 234 -18.56 10.95 -3.82
C ALA A 234 -19.42 10.06 -4.73
N PRO A 235 -20.74 10.28 -4.80
CA PRO A 235 -21.62 9.54 -5.72
C PRO A 235 -21.13 9.55 -7.17
N VAL A 236 -21.20 8.41 -7.87
CA VAL A 236 -20.75 8.26 -9.28
C VAL A 236 -21.27 9.36 -10.22
N LYS A 237 -22.51 9.80 -10.02
CA LYS A 237 -23.15 10.86 -10.83
C LYS A 237 -22.45 12.23 -10.76
N ASP A 238 -21.64 12.46 -9.73
CA ASP A 238 -20.93 13.73 -9.49
C ASP A 238 -19.60 13.76 -10.27
N GLY A 239 -19.17 12.62 -10.83
CA GLY A 239 -18.01 12.51 -11.70
C GLY A 239 -16.68 12.56 -10.95
N ARG A 240 -15.62 12.95 -11.66
CA ARG A 240 -14.25 13.12 -11.13
C ARG A 240 -14.23 14.13 -9.98
N VAL A 241 -13.77 13.70 -8.81
CA VAL A 241 -13.42 14.57 -7.68
C VAL A 241 -11.90 14.73 -7.62
N HIS A 242 -11.42 15.91 -7.24
CA HIS A 242 -9.99 16.17 -7.16
C HIS A 242 -9.67 17.27 -6.13
N ALA A 243 -8.46 17.24 -5.58
CA ALA A 243 -7.94 18.27 -4.70
C ALA A 243 -6.67 18.91 -5.29
N VAL A 244 -6.63 20.25 -5.32
CA VAL A 244 -5.44 21.02 -5.69
C VAL A 244 -4.75 21.56 -4.45
N VAL A 245 -3.52 21.12 -4.21
CA VAL A 245 -2.64 21.60 -3.15
C VAL A 245 -1.63 22.58 -3.76
N PRO A 246 -1.71 23.88 -3.44
CA PRO A 246 -0.81 24.88 -3.97
C PRO A 246 0.65 24.50 -3.74
N ARG A 247 1.50 24.86 -4.70
CA ARG A 247 2.93 24.54 -4.72
C ARG A 247 3.64 24.77 -3.39
N GLU A 248 3.33 25.88 -2.72
CA GLU A 248 3.89 26.28 -1.42
C GLU A 248 3.49 25.34 -0.26
N ASP A 249 2.29 24.79 -0.31
CA ASP A 249 1.79 23.81 0.65
C ASP A 249 2.29 22.39 0.34
N ALA A 250 2.52 22.09 -0.95
CA ALA A 250 3.01 20.81 -1.44
C ALA A 250 4.52 20.62 -1.22
N GLU A 251 5.33 21.68 -1.37
CA GLU A 251 6.80 21.63 -1.27
C GLU A 251 7.35 20.90 -0.02
N PRO A 252 6.85 21.12 1.22
CA PRO A 252 7.35 20.38 2.39
C PRO A 252 6.91 18.91 2.46
N LEU A 253 6.06 18.45 1.54
CA LEU A 253 5.56 17.07 1.48
C LEU A 253 6.41 16.21 0.54
N LEU A 254 7.13 16.81 -0.41
CA LEU A 254 7.77 16.09 -1.51
C LEU A 254 9.02 15.31 -1.08
N SER A 255 9.24 14.18 -1.74
CA SER A 255 10.53 13.48 -1.77
C SER A 255 11.49 14.18 -2.75
N GLU A 256 12.77 13.78 -2.75
CA GLU A 256 13.71 14.24 -3.79
C GLU A 256 13.24 13.85 -5.20
N PHE A 257 12.55 12.71 -5.34
CA PHE A 257 11.92 12.30 -6.59
C PHE A 257 10.73 13.21 -6.94
N GLY A 258 9.87 13.52 -5.96
CA GLY A 258 8.75 14.45 -6.11
C GLY A 258 9.17 15.85 -6.53
N GLU A 259 10.29 16.37 -6.02
CA GLU A 259 10.83 17.68 -6.43
C GLU A 259 11.27 17.69 -7.90
N ARG A 260 11.91 16.60 -8.38
CA ARG A 260 12.26 16.43 -9.80
C ARG A 260 11.02 16.30 -10.67
N ALA A 261 10.05 15.49 -10.24
CA ALA A 261 8.76 15.31 -10.90
C ALA A 261 8.03 16.65 -11.09
N ARG A 262 7.90 17.46 -10.02
CA ARG A 262 7.33 18.82 -10.10
C ARG A 262 8.07 19.70 -11.10
N SER A 263 9.40 19.69 -11.03
CA SER A 263 10.24 20.52 -11.90
C SER A 263 10.10 20.13 -13.38
N ALA A 264 9.87 18.85 -13.67
CA ALA A 264 9.64 18.35 -15.02
C ALA A 264 8.20 18.57 -15.50
N ALA A 265 7.21 18.61 -14.61
CA ALA A 265 5.81 18.84 -14.98
C ALA A 265 5.55 20.28 -15.46
N VAL A 266 6.27 21.28 -14.95
CA VAL A 266 6.03 22.68 -15.32
C VAL A 266 6.65 23.10 -16.67
N VAL A 267 7.33 22.17 -17.37
CA VAL A 267 8.01 22.42 -18.64
C VAL A 267 7.78 21.29 -19.64
N VAL A 268 7.63 21.64 -20.92
CA VAL A 268 7.62 20.69 -22.04
C VAL A 268 9.04 20.60 -22.60
N THR A 269 9.62 19.40 -22.52
CA THR A 269 10.92 19.10 -23.13
C THR A 269 10.71 18.57 -24.55
N PRO A 270 11.03 19.35 -25.60
CA PRO A 270 10.87 18.88 -26.96
C PRO A 270 11.90 17.79 -27.30
N GLU A 271 11.45 16.80 -28.07
CA GLU A 271 12.25 15.63 -28.45
C GLU A 271 12.89 14.85 -27.29
N PHE A 272 12.16 14.72 -26.18
CA PHE A 272 12.59 13.95 -25.02
C PHE A 272 12.93 12.50 -25.41
N ARG A 273 14.10 12.03 -24.97
CA ARG A 273 14.62 10.67 -25.22
C ARG A 273 15.29 10.12 -23.97
N ILE A 274 15.02 8.86 -23.68
CA ILE A 274 15.74 8.10 -22.64
C ILE A 274 17.04 7.58 -23.27
N GLY A 275 18.18 8.14 -22.85
CA GLY A 275 19.46 7.92 -23.51
C GLY A 275 19.97 6.48 -23.41
N ARG A 276 19.85 5.87 -22.23
CA ARG A 276 20.27 4.49 -21.95
C ARG A 276 19.20 3.80 -21.11
N ALA A 277 18.93 2.54 -21.41
CA ALA A 277 18.08 1.71 -20.57
C ALA A 277 18.76 1.52 -19.21
N ALA A 278 18.06 1.94 -18.16
CA ALA A 278 18.44 1.59 -16.80
C ALA A 278 18.12 0.10 -16.57
N ASN A 279 18.94 -0.56 -15.74
CA ASN A 279 18.57 -1.86 -15.22
C ASN A 279 17.67 -1.59 -14.03
N ALA A 280 16.37 -1.83 -14.19
CA ALA A 280 15.45 -1.76 -13.06
C ALA A 280 15.98 -2.64 -11.92
N PRO A 281 15.92 -2.17 -10.66
CA PRO A 281 16.12 -3.03 -9.50
C PRO A 281 15.23 -4.26 -9.67
N LYS A 282 15.79 -5.46 -9.54
CA LYS A 282 15.04 -6.69 -9.79
C LYS A 282 14.02 -6.99 -8.70
N ASP A 283 14.25 -6.53 -7.46
CA ASP A 283 13.39 -6.83 -6.32
C ASP A 283 13.55 -5.77 -5.21
N GLY A 284 12.44 -5.37 -4.61
CA GLY A 284 12.35 -4.61 -3.35
C GLY A 284 11.72 -3.20 -3.49
N PRO A 285 10.80 -2.80 -2.58
CA PRO A 285 10.35 -1.41 -2.52
C PRO A 285 11.54 -0.45 -2.28
N PRO A 286 11.40 0.84 -2.61
CA PRO A 286 12.45 1.84 -2.36
C PRO A 286 12.93 1.79 -0.88
N GLU A 287 14.18 2.19 -0.64
CA GLU A 287 14.69 2.34 0.73
C GLU A 287 13.75 3.27 1.53
N GLY A 288 13.08 2.73 2.55
CA GLY A 288 12.08 3.44 3.35
C GLY A 288 10.61 3.05 3.09
N GLY A 289 10.35 2.14 2.15
CA GLY A 289 9.01 1.65 1.82
C GLY A 289 8.21 2.60 0.92
N VAL A 290 7.08 2.12 0.40
CA VAL A 290 6.14 2.93 -0.38
C VAL A 290 5.16 3.60 0.59
N PRO A 291 5.02 4.94 0.61
CA PRO A 291 4.05 5.60 1.47
C PRO A 291 2.63 5.10 1.15
N GLY A 292 1.89 4.73 2.19
CA GLY A 292 0.54 4.20 2.09
C GLY A 292 0.47 2.68 1.90
N VAL A 293 1.60 1.98 1.84
CA VAL A 293 1.66 0.51 1.93
C VAL A 293 2.03 0.12 3.36
N MET A 294 1.06 -0.43 4.09
CA MET A 294 1.21 -0.83 5.48
C MET A 294 1.72 -2.27 5.56
N ALA A 295 2.69 -2.51 6.44
CA ALA A 295 3.18 -3.84 6.72
C ALA A 295 2.32 -4.48 7.81
N ALA A 296 1.85 -5.72 7.58
CA ALA A 296 1.17 -6.51 8.60
C ALA A 296 2.09 -6.83 9.80
N ALA A 297 3.41 -6.87 9.57
CA ALA A 297 4.44 -7.03 10.60
C ALA A 297 5.33 -5.78 10.69
N ASP A 298 5.20 -5.02 11.78
CA ASP A 298 6.19 -4.01 12.15
C ASP A 298 7.35 -4.63 12.94
N SER A 299 8.58 -4.31 12.55
CA SER A 299 9.85 -4.73 13.16
C SER A 299 10.10 -4.19 14.57
N GLU A 300 9.28 -3.26 15.07
CA GLU A 300 9.46 -2.67 16.40
C GLU A 300 9.09 -3.61 17.56
N VAL A 301 8.31 -4.67 17.30
CA VAL A 301 7.89 -5.67 18.31
C VAL A 301 8.52 -7.03 18.03
N ASP A 302 9.29 -7.56 18.98
CA ASP A 302 9.91 -8.89 18.89
C ASP A 302 9.13 -9.92 19.73
N CYS A 303 8.27 -10.68 19.05
CA CYS A 303 7.51 -11.78 19.63
C CYS A 303 8.22 -13.14 19.52
N SER A 304 9.45 -13.19 19.01
CA SER A 304 10.21 -14.45 18.86
C SER A 304 10.74 -15.00 20.18
N ASP A 305 10.87 -14.15 21.20
CA ASP A 305 11.17 -14.58 22.57
C ASP A 305 9.87 -15.12 23.23
N PRO A 306 9.81 -16.41 23.64
CA PRO A 306 8.63 -16.96 24.31
C PRO A 306 8.32 -16.30 25.67
N GLU A 307 9.23 -15.52 26.24
CA GLU A 307 8.98 -14.70 27.43
C GLU A 307 8.38 -13.32 27.08
N SER A 308 8.44 -12.89 25.80
CA SER A 308 7.70 -11.72 25.32
C SER A 308 6.21 -12.01 25.41
N LYS A 309 5.49 -11.19 26.18
CA LYS A 309 4.04 -11.34 26.37
C LYS A 309 3.25 -10.79 25.16
N CYS A 310 3.52 -11.30 23.96
CA CYS A 310 2.71 -11.00 22.80
C CYS A 310 1.40 -11.79 22.82
N ILE A 311 0.32 -11.17 22.37
CA ILE A 311 -1.00 -11.78 22.20
C ILE A 311 -1.67 -11.19 20.96
N ALA A 312 -2.31 -12.03 20.14
CA ALA A 312 -3.07 -11.58 18.98
C ALA A 312 -4.56 -11.54 19.32
N LEU A 313 -5.16 -10.35 19.19
CA LEU A 313 -6.60 -10.18 19.21
C LEU A 313 -7.11 -10.31 17.78
N THR A 314 -8.04 -11.23 17.54
CA THR A 314 -8.57 -11.49 16.21
C THR A 314 -10.08 -11.35 16.16
N PHE A 315 -10.60 -10.81 15.07
CA PHE A 315 -12.02 -10.51 14.88
C PHE A 315 -12.51 -11.11 13.56
N ASP A 316 -13.54 -11.94 13.62
CA ASP A 316 -14.11 -12.63 12.47
C ASP A 316 -15.44 -11.99 12.03
N ASP A 317 -15.81 -12.28 10.78
CA ASP A 317 -17.08 -11.94 10.11
C ASP A 317 -17.25 -10.46 9.70
N GLY A 318 -16.41 -9.57 10.19
CA GLY A 318 -16.47 -8.15 9.90
C GLY A 318 -16.07 -7.74 8.48
N PRO A 319 -16.03 -6.42 8.23
CA PRO A 319 -16.38 -5.34 9.17
C PRO A 319 -17.89 -5.18 9.44
N GLY A 320 -18.27 -4.85 10.67
CA GLY A 320 -19.63 -4.47 11.07
C GLY A 320 -19.81 -2.95 11.25
N ALA A 321 -21.06 -2.51 11.43
CA ALA A 321 -21.39 -1.08 11.58
C ALA A 321 -20.72 -0.38 12.79
N ARG A 322 -20.32 -1.13 13.82
CA ARG A 322 -19.64 -0.63 15.02
C ARG A 322 -18.14 -0.94 15.06
N THR A 323 -17.59 -1.62 14.04
CA THR A 323 -16.14 -1.83 13.91
C THR A 323 -15.34 -0.51 14.01
N PRO A 324 -15.83 0.65 13.51
CA PRO A 324 -15.18 1.93 13.77
C PRO A 324 -14.96 2.29 15.26
N GLU A 325 -15.86 1.87 16.16
CA GLU A 325 -15.71 2.08 17.61
C GLU A 325 -14.63 1.17 18.20
N LEU A 326 -14.51 -0.04 17.68
CA LEU A 326 -13.45 -0.98 18.04
C LEU A 326 -12.06 -0.45 17.63
N LEU A 327 -11.94 0.08 16.40
CA LEU A 327 -10.70 0.70 15.92
C LEU A 327 -10.27 1.88 16.82
N ASP A 328 -11.22 2.74 17.23
CA ASP A 328 -10.96 3.82 18.19
C ASP A 328 -10.42 3.29 19.52
N ALA A 329 -10.98 2.20 20.04
CA ALA A 329 -10.54 1.57 21.29
C ALA A 329 -9.13 0.96 21.15
N LEU A 330 -8.83 0.29 20.04
CA LEU A 330 -7.50 -0.27 19.77
C LEU A 330 -6.44 0.84 19.71
N ALA A 331 -6.76 1.96 19.04
CA ALA A 331 -5.87 3.11 18.94
C ALA A 331 -5.56 3.76 20.30
N GLU A 332 -6.50 3.78 21.27
CA GLU A 332 -6.26 4.32 22.62
C GLU A 332 -5.15 3.54 23.37
N TYR A 333 -4.99 2.25 23.05
CA TYR A 333 -4.02 1.36 23.69
C TYR A 333 -2.77 1.08 22.82
N ASP A 334 -2.63 1.73 21.66
CA ASP A 334 -1.58 1.44 20.67
C ASP A 334 -1.54 -0.06 20.31
N ALA A 335 -2.72 -0.69 20.28
CA ALA A 335 -2.90 -2.11 20.04
C ALA A 335 -3.10 -2.39 18.55
N ARG A 336 -2.49 -3.46 18.04
CA ARG A 336 -2.81 -4.03 16.74
C ARG A 336 -3.66 -5.29 16.89
N ALA A 337 -4.37 -5.62 15.82
CA ALA A 337 -5.31 -6.73 15.74
C ALA A 337 -5.33 -7.28 14.32
N THR A 338 -5.91 -8.47 14.15
CA THR A 338 -6.14 -9.10 12.84
C THR A 338 -7.62 -9.28 12.61
N PHE A 339 -8.12 -8.77 11.49
CA PHE A 339 -9.53 -8.82 11.08
C PHE A 339 -9.70 -9.84 9.96
N PHE A 340 -10.40 -10.94 10.22
CA PHE A 340 -10.76 -11.96 9.24
C PHE A 340 -12.08 -11.56 8.60
N VAL A 341 -12.00 -10.90 7.44
CA VAL A 341 -13.13 -10.24 6.80
C VAL A 341 -13.88 -11.15 5.81
N THR A 342 -15.18 -10.93 5.68
CA THR A 342 -16.05 -11.68 4.75
C THR A 342 -16.53 -10.81 3.58
N GLY A 343 -16.84 -11.45 2.45
CA GLY A 343 -17.07 -10.75 1.17
C GLY A 343 -18.29 -9.82 1.14
N GLY A 344 -19.37 -10.12 1.87
CA GLY A 344 -20.53 -9.22 1.98
C GLY A 344 -20.18 -7.92 2.74
N PRO A 345 -19.73 -8.04 3.99
CA PRO A 345 -19.21 -6.94 4.82
C PRO A 345 -18.17 -6.05 4.14
N VAL A 346 -17.19 -6.61 3.41
CA VAL A 346 -16.21 -5.81 2.65
C VAL A 346 -16.90 -4.91 1.61
N ARG A 347 -17.94 -5.41 0.92
CA ARG A 347 -18.72 -4.60 -0.04
C ARG A 347 -19.59 -3.54 0.66
N GLU A 348 -20.10 -3.84 1.84
CA GLU A 348 -20.98 -2.93 2.60
C GLU A 348 -20.20 -1.81 3.30
N HIS A 349 -18.98 -2.08 3.75
CA HIS A 349 -18.14 -1.18 4.54
C HIS A 349 -16.69 -1.08 4.02
N PRO A 350 -16.47 -0.76 2.72
CA PRO A 350 -15.13 -0.71 2.13
C PRO A 350 -14.25 0.38 2.77
N ASP A 351 -14.85 1.47 3.26
CA ASP A 351 -14.14 2.51 4.01
C ASP A 351 -13.57 1.99 5.34
N VAL A 352 -14.28 1.08 6.01
CA VAL A 352 -13.80 0.47 7.27
C VAL A 352 -12.63 -0.47 7.01
N VAL A 353 -12.65 -1.27 5.94
CA VAL A 353 -11.50 -2.10 5.53
C VAL A 353 -10.27 -1.24 5.23
N ARG A 354 -10.46 -0.12 4.52
CA ARG A 354 -9.39 0.85 4.25
C ARG A 354 -8.85 1.45 5.54
N ARG A 355 -9.72 1.71 6.52
CA ARG A 355 -9.33 2.20 7.85
C ARG A 355 -8.55 1.17 8.66
N GLU A 356 -9.00 -0.09 8.72
CA GLU A 356 -8.29 -1.21 9.36
C GLU A 356 -6.85 -1.28 8.82
N TYR A 357 -6.71 -1.32 7.50
CA TYR A 357 -5.41 -1.34 6.85
C TYR A 357 -4.57 -0.10 7.17
N ALA A 358 -5.15 1.11 7.04
CA ALA A 358 -4.45 2.37 7.27
C ALA A 358 -3.96 2.56 8.72
N GLU A 359 -4.68 2.00 9.70
CA GLU A 359 -4.31 2.04 11.11
C GLU A 359 -3.31 0.92 11.48
N GLY A 360 -2.80 0.16 10.50
CA GLY A 360 -1.77 -0.84 10.69
C GLY A 360 -2.27 -2.14 11.31
N HIS A 361 -3.59 -2.39 11.26
CA HIS A 361 -4.15 -3.69 11.54
C HIS A 361 -3.91 -4.63 10.35
N GLU A 362 -3.93 -5.93 10.62
CA GLU A 362 -3.85 -6.94 9.59
C GLU A 362 -5.25 -7.30 9.12
N VAL A 363 -5.48 -7.29 7.81
CA VAL A 363 -6.72 -7.76 7.19
C VAL A 363 -6.43 -9.15 6.63
N ALA A 364 -7.29 -10.13 6.91
CA ALA A 364 -7.12 -11.52 6.54
C ALA A 364 -8.43 -12.10 6.01
N ASN A 365 -8.37 -13.22 5.29
CA ASN A 365 -9.50 -13.73 4.55
C ASN A 365 -10.39 -14.65 5.40
N HIS A 366 -11.72 -14.45 5.34
CA HIS A 366 -12.70 -15.32 6.01
C HIS A 366 -13.81 -15.85 5.11
N THR A 367 -13.52 -16.04 3.81
CA THR A 367 -14.45 -16.51 2.77
C THR A 367 -15.57 -15.52 2.43
N VAL A 368 -16.27 -15.74 1.32
CA VAL A 368 -17.37 -14.87 0.89
C VAL A 368 -18.63 -15.15 1.71
N HIS A 369 -19.03 -16.42 1.80
CA HIS A 369 -20.33 -16.84 2.33
C HIS A 369 -20.26 -17.63 3.63
N HIS A 370 -19.07 -17.77 4.22
CA HIS A 370 -18.84 -18.49 5.47
C HIS A 370 -19.30 -19.98 5.46
N PRO A 371 -19.04 -20.76 4.39
CA PRO A 371 -19.39 -22.19 4.36
C PRO A 371 -18.40 -23.02 5.20
N ASP A 372 -18.83 -24.21 5.64
CA ASP A 372 -17.89 -25.22 6.12
C ASP A 372 -17.08 -25.73 4.93
N LEU A 373 -15.81 -25.33 4.85
CA LEU A 373 -14.94 -25.62 3.70
C LEU A 373 -14.69 -27.12 3.49
N THR A 374 -14.85 -27.95 4.53
CA THR A 374 -14.72 -29.42 4.42
C THR A 374 -15.94 -30.08 3.78
N SER A 375 -17.01 -29.31 3.56
CA SER A 375 -18.27 -29.77 2.97
C SER A 375 -18.46 -29.40 1.50
N VAL A 376 -17.54 -28.60 0.93
CA VAL A 376 -17.60 -28.06 -0.43
C VAL A 376 -16.43 -28.55 -1.30
N GLY A 377 -16.51 -28.33 -2.61
CA GLY A 377 -15.47 -28.73 -3.57
C GLY A 377 -14.32 -27.72 -3.64
N LYS A 378 -13.14 -28.15 -4.12
CA LYS A 378 -11.96 -27.29 -4.27
C LYS A 378 -12.19 -26.03 -5.11
N ASP A 379 -13.00 -26.14 -6.16
CA ASP A 379 -13.33 -25.00 -7.03
C ASP A 379 -14.17 -23.97 -6.27
N GLU A 380 -15.08 -24.42 -5.40
CA GLU A 380 -15.88 -23.54 -4.53
C GLU A 380 -15.01 -22.93 -3.42
N ILE A 381 -14.07 -23.69 -2.83
CA ILE A 381 -13.09 -23.13 -1.88
C ILE A 381 -12.23 -22.05 -2.54
N ASP A 382 -11.80 -22.28 -3.79
CA ASP A 382 -11.01 -21.31 -4.55
C ASP A 382 -11.80 -20.02 -4.77
N GLU A 383 -13.05 -20.11 -5.23
CA GLU A 383 -13.96 -18.97 -5.42
C GLU A 383 -14.25 -18.22 -4.12
N GLU A 384 -14.53 -18.95 -3.03
CA GLU A 384 -14.77 -18.37 -1.70
C GLU A 384 -13.57 -17.55 -1.20
N LEU A 385 -12.34 -17.92 -1.55
CA LEU A 385 -11.14 -17.22 -1.10
C LEU A 385 -10.68 -16.15 -2.09
N SER A 386 -10.64 -16.45 -3.39
CA SER A 386 -10.15 -15.54 -4.42
C SER A 386 -10.98 -14.27 -4.51
N THR A 387 -12.32 -14.38 -4.43
CA THR A 387 -13.20 -13.21 -4.47
C THR A 387 -12.95 -12.24 -3.31
N VAL A 388 -12.73 -12.74 -2.07
CA VAL A 388 -12.40 -11.86 -0.94
C VAL A 388 -10.99 -11.27 -1.08
N ASN A 389 -10.03 -12.03 -1.62
CA ASN A 389 -8.69 -11.52 -1.94
C ASN A 389 -8.75 -10.35 -2.93
N GLU A 390 -9.56 -10.47 -3.97
CA GLU A 390 -9.76 -9.43 -4.99
C GLU A 390 -10.49 -8.20 -4.42
N LEU A 391 -11.56 -8.40 -3.64
CA LEU A 391 -12.27 -7.31 -2.98
C LEU A 391 -11.33 -6.47 -2.10
N VAL A 392 -10.57 -7.11 -1.21
CA VAL A 392 -9.66 -6.39 -0.31
C VAL A 392 -8.53 -5.72 -1.07
N ARG A 393 -7.97 -6.37 -2.11
CA ARG A 393 -6.90 -5.79 -2.93
C ARG A 393 -7.38 -4.58 -3.73
N ARG A 394 -8.63 -4.57 -4.22
CA ARG A 394 -9.22 -3.37 -4.87
C ARG A 394 -9.28 -2.18 -3.94
N GLU A 395 -9.61 -2.39 -2.67
CA GLU A 395 -9.76 -1.33 -1.68
C GLU A 395 -8.43 -0.85 -1.07
N THR A 396 -7.47 -1.76 -0.90
CA THR A 396 -6.26 -1.50 -0.11
C THR A 396 -4.94 -1.63 -0.90
N GLY A 397 -4.95 -2.39 -2.00
CA GLY A 397 -3.74 -2.86 -2.69
C GLY A 397 -3.03 -4.00 -1.96
N TYR A 398 -3.54 -4.47 -0.81
CA TYR A 398 -2.92 -5.52 0.00
C TYR A 398 -3.31 -6.91 -0.48
N THR A 399 -2.33 -7.82 -0.53
CA THR A 399 -2.53 -9.24 -0.79
C THR A 399 -2.48 -9.98 0.54
N MET A 400 -3.62 -10.52 0.95
CA MET A 400 -3.73 -11.29 2.19
C MET A 400 -3.02 -12.63 2.08
N ASP A 401 -2.10 -12.88 3.00
CA ASP A 401 -1.33 -14.12 3.15
C ASP A 401 -1.84 -14.98 4.32
N LEU A 402 -2.86 -14.52 5.04
CA LEU A 402 -3.55 -15.27 6.09
C LEU A 402 -5.04 -15.45 5.74
N MET A 403 -5.58 -16.59 6.16
CA MET A 403 -7.01 -16.86 6.14
C MET A 403 -7.43 -17.65 7.38
N ARG A 404 -8.69 -17.56 7.75
CA ARG A 404 -9.28 -18.42 8.80
C ARG A 404 -10.41 -19.25 8.19
N PRO A 405 -10.37 -20.59 8.26
CA PRO A 405 -11.48 -21.42 7.83
C PRO A 405 -12.71 -21.18 8.73
N PRO A 406 -13.90 -20.92 8.17
CA PRO A 406 -15.15 -20.88 8.93
C PRO A 406 -15.30 -22.09 9.86
N TYR A 407 -15.75 -21.84 11.09
CA TYR A 407 -15.89 -22.86 12.15
C TYR A 407 -14.58 -23.58 12.56
N GLY A 408 -13.42 -23.15 12.06
CA GLY A 408 -12.15 -23.86 12.18
C GLY A 408 -12.11 -25.18 11.39
N ALA A 409 -13.02 -25.37 10.43
CA ALA A 409 -13.14 -26.60 9.67
C ALA A 409 -12.13 -26.62 8.51
N THR A 410 -11.12 -27.47 8.61
CA THR A 410 -10.08 -27.63 7.58
C THR A 410 -9.69 -29.09 7.35
N ASP A 411 -9.24 -29.39 6.13
CA ASP A 411 -8.74 -30.68 5.70
C ASP A 411 -7.71 -30.53 4.56
N GLY A 412 -7.21 -31.66 4.03
CA GLY A 412 -6.21 -31.63 2.96
C GLY A 412 -6.66 -30.97 1.65
N GLN A 413 -7.97 -30.77 1.42
CA GLN A 413 -8.44 -30.00 0.27
C GLN A 413 -8.28 -28.50 0.53
N VAL A 414 -8.59 -28.05 1.75
CA VAL A 414 -8.38 -26.66 2.17
C VAL A 414 -6.89 -26.32 2.18
N ASP A 415 -6.05 -27.22 2.68
CA ASP A 415 -4.58 -27.07 2.66
C ASP A 415 -4.06 -26.82 1.24
N GLU A 416 -4.49 -27.61 0.26
CA GLU A 416 -4.02 -27.49 -1.14
C GLU A 416 -4.47 -26.19 -1.80
N VAL A 417 -5.69 -25.71 -1.49
CA VAL A 417 -6.20 -24.46 -2.05
C VAL A 417 -5.50 -23.26 -1.40
N THR A 418 -5.37 -23.25 -0.08
CA THR A 418 -4.70 -22.18 0.66
C THR A 418 -3.20 -22.13 0.33
N GLU A 419 -2.52 -23.26 0.14
CA GLU A 419 -1.14 -23.30 -0.38
C GLU A 419 -1.02 -22.63 -1.76
N ARG A 420 -1.91 -22.96 -2.69
CA ARG A 420 -1.93 -22.37 -4.04
C ARG A 420 -2.16 -20.86 -4.01
N LEU A 421 -3.04 -20.38 -3.13
CA LEU A 421 -3.35 -18.97 -2.97
C LEU A 421 -2.30 -18.22 -2.13
N GLY A 422 -1.28 -18.92 -1.61
CA GLY A 422 -0.23 -18.32 -0.80
C GLY A 422 -0.67 -17.94 0.62
N GLN A 423 -1.68 -18.64 1.16
CA GLN A 423 -2.32 -18.30 2.43
C GLN A 423 -2.07 -19.36 3.51
N ALA A 424 -1.69 -18.92 4.71
CA ALA A 424 -1.67 -19.75 5.91
C ALA A 424 -3.03 -19.71 6.62
N GLN A 425 -3.38 -20.81 7.29
CA GLN A 425 -4.64 -20.98 8.00
C GLN A 425 -4.45 -20.66 9.49
N ILE A 426 -5.24 -19.73 10.02
CA ILE A 426 -5.12 -19.26 11.40
C ILE A 426 -6.36 -19.69 12.19
N LEU A 427 -6.16 -20.53 13.19
CA LEU A 427 -7.16 -20.93 14.18
C LEU A 427 -7.01 -20.06 15.44
N TRP A 428 -7.37 -20.59 16.60
CA TRP A 428 -7.31 -19.84 17.86
C TRP A 428 -7.06 -20.78 19.05
N SER A 429 -6.39 -20.26 20.06
CA SER A 429 -6.16 -20.94 21.34
C SER A 429 -7.15 -20.53 22.43
N ILE A 430 -7.83 -19.39 22.25
CA ILE A 430 -8.85 -18.87 23.17
C ILE A 430 -10.12 -18.53 22.40
N ASP A 431 -11.23 -19.18 22.77
CA ASP A 431 -12.57 -18.86 22.27
C ASP A 431 -13.37 -18.11 23.35
N THR A 432 -13.69 -16.85 23.08
CA THR A 432 -14.44 -16.00 24.02
C THR A 432 -15.92 -16.37 24.11
N ASN A 433 -16.43 -17.15 23.15
CA ASN A 433 -17.84 -17.49 22.96
C ASN A 433 -18.75 -16.24 22.92
N ASP A 434 -18.25 -15.11 22.43
CA ASP A 434 -18.99 -13.86 22.24
C ASP A 434 -20.18 -14.00 21.28
N TRP A 435 -20.05 -14.84 20.26
CA TRP A 435 -21.11 -15.23 19.33
C TRP A 435 -22.32 -15.92 20.01
N ARG A 436 -22.12 -16.48 21.21
CA ARG A 436 -23.19 -17.12 22.00
C ARG A 436 -23.66 -16.24 23.16
N ASP A 437 -22.71 -15.66 23.89
CA ASP A 437 -22.96 -15.06 25.18
C ASP A 437 -23.08 -13.54 25.08
N HIS A 438 -24.23 -13.01 25.50
CA HIS A 438 -24.57 -11.58 25.34
C HIS A 438 -24.17 -10.76 26.59
N ASN A 439 -23.01 -11.06 27.19
CA ASN A 439 -22.50 -10.37 28.38
C ASN A 439 -21.03 -9.97 28.17
N PRO A 440 -20.75 -8.66 28.03
CA PRO A 440 -19.39 -8.17 27.75
C PRO A 440 -18.36 -8.56 28.81
N GLY A 441 -18.76 -8.59 30.09
CA GLY A 441 -17.86 -8.96 31.19
C GLY A 441 -17.43 -10.43 31.11
N LEU A 442 -18.34 -11.32 30.69
CA LEU A 442 -18.01 -12.74 30.53
C LEU A 442 -17.09 -12.99 29.32
N VAL A 443 -17.31 -12.25 28.22
CA VAL A 443 -16.41 -12.24 27.06
C VAL A 443 -15.01 -11.77 27.49
N ALA A 444 -14.94 -10.66 28.23
CA ALA A 444 -13.68 -10.12 28.73
C ALA A 444 -12.95 -11.07 29.70
N ASP A 445 -13.69 -11.75 30.58
CA ASP A 445 -13.10 -12.75 31.48
C ASP A 445 -12.45 -13.89 30.71
N ARG A 446 -13.11 -14.45 29.69
CA ARG A 446 -12.55 -15.55 28.89
C ARG A 446 -11.36 -15.12 28.04
N ALA A 447 -11.40 -13.92 27.47
CA ALA A 447 -10.26 -13.39 26.72
C ALA A 447 -8.99 -13.24 27.60
N VAL A 448 -9.16 -12.96 28.89
CA VAL A 448 -8.07 -12.53 29.77
C VAL A 448 -7.61 -13.60 30.76
N GLU A 449 -8.49 -14.46 31.28
CA GLU A 449 -8.17 -15.44 32.33
C GLU A 449 -7.22 -16.52 31.82
N ASP A 450 -7.46 -17.03 30.61
CA ASP A 450 -6.67 -18.09 29.99
C ASP A 450 -5.52 -17.56 29.10
N ALA A 451 -5.38 -16.24 28.97
CA ALA A 451 -4.31 -15.60 28.22
C ALA A 451 -2.91 -16.11 28.64
N ARG A 452 -2.10 -16.45 27.63
CA ARG A 452 -0.69 -16.82 27.72
C ARG A 452 0.09 -16.08 26.63
N PRO A 453 1.41 -15.86 26.78
CA PRO A 453 2.25 -15.47 25.64
C PRO A 453 1.97 -16.40 24.45
N GLY A 454 1.81 -15.83 23.26
CA GLY A 454 1.47 -16.60 22.06
C GLY A 454 -0.03 -16.83 21.84
N SER A 455 -0.93 -16.43 22.75
CA SER A 455 -2.36 -16.67 22.55
C SER A 455 -2.90 -15.95 21.31
N ILE A 456 -3.80 -16.62 20.59
CA ILE A 456 -4.63 -16.07 19.51
C ILE A 456 -6.08 -16.14 20.00
N VAL A 457 -6.71 -14.97 20.14
CA VAL A 457 -8.03 -14.82 20.75
C VAL A 457 -9.09 -14.63 19.67
N LEU A 458 -10.07 -15.55 19.60
CA LEU A 458 -11.22 -15.47 18.70
C LEU A 458 -12.33 -14.59 19.30
N MET A 459 -12.73 -13.59 18.53
CA MET A 459 -13.86 -12.68 18.75
C MET A 459 -14.51 -12.35 17.40
N HIS A 460 -15.65 -11.64 17.41
CA HIS A 460 -16.41 -11.25 16.23
C HIS A 460 -16.83 -9.78 16.37
N ASP A 461 -16.38 -8.91 15.46
CA ASP A 461 -16.65 -7.46 15.49
C ASP A 461 -18.03 -7.08 14.93
N ILE A 462 -18.82 -8.06 14.50
CA ILE A 462 -20.23 -7.92 14.15
C ILE A 462 -21.18 -7.94 15.36
N HIS A 463 -20.65 -8.12 16.57
CA HIS A 463 -21.45 -8.24 17.80
C HIS A 463 -21.25 -7.07 18.76
N ASP A 464 -22.35 -6.39 19.13
CA ASP A 464 -22.35 -5.32 20.14
C ASP A 464 -21.66 -5.74 21.45
N THR A 465 -21.88 -6.98 21.87
CA THR A 465 -21.30 -7.53 23.10
C THR A 465 -19.77 -7.51 23.05
N THR A 466 -19.18 -7.80 21.89
CA THR A 466 -17.73 -7.83 21.68
C THR A 466 -17.17 -6.43 21.70
N ILE A 467 -17.78 -5.51 20.96
CA ILE A 467 -17.38 -4.09 20.94
C ILE A 467 -17.40 -3.50 22.36
N ASP A 468 -18.43 -3.83 23.15
CA ASP A 468 -18.55 -3.38 24.54
C ASP A 468 -17.56 -4.06 25.50
N ALA A 469 -17.03 -5.25 25.16
CA ALA A 469 -16.07 -6.01 25.98
C ALA A 469 -14.62 -5.57 25.76
N VAL A 470 -14.26 -5.19 24.53
CA VAL A 470 -12.88 -4.91 24.12
C VAL A 470 -12.19 -3.86 25.01
N PRO A 471 -12.81 -2.74 25.42
CA PRO A 471 -12.14 -1.78 26.32
C PRO A 471 -11.67 -2.39 27.65
N ASP A 472 -12.41 -3.34 28.23
CA ASP A 472 -11.97 -4.05 29.45
C ASP A 472 -10.87 -5.08 29.14
N ILE A 473 -10.96 -5.76 28.00
CA ILE A 473 -9.93 -6.70 27.53
C ILE A 473 -8.58 -5.99 27.36
N LEU A 474 -8.56 -4.90 26.58
CA LEU A 474 -7.34 -4.12 26.31
C LEU A 474 -6.70 -3.65 27.60
N LYS A 475 -7.50 -3.04 28.48
CA LYS A 475 -7.03 -2.59 29.79
C LYS A 475 -6.41 -3.70 30.62
N ARG A 476 -7.08 -4.86 30.73
CA ARG A 476 -6.62 -5.96 31.58
C ARG A 476 -5.39 -6.67 31.00
N LEU A 477 -5.26 -6.74 29.67
CA LEU A 477 -4.08 -7.27 29.00
C LEU A 477 -2.88 -6.32 29.18
N ASP A 478 -3.07 -5.01 29.00
CA ASP A 478 -2.04 -3.99 29.27
C ASP A 478 -1.58 -4.01 30.74
N GLU A 479 -2.51 -4.06 31.71
CA GLU A 479 -2.18 -4.19 33.14
C GLU A 479 -1.41 -5.48 33.46
N LYS A 480 -1.60 -6.55 32.68
CA LYS A 480 -0.84 -7.81 32.77
C LYS A 480 0.50 -7.77 32.02
N GLY A 481 0.78 -6.68 31.30
CA GLY A 481 2.00 -6.43 30.55
C GLY A 481 2.05 -7.17 29.22
N TYR A 482 0.90 -7.41 28.58
CA TYR A 482 0.86 -7.95 27.23
C TYR A 482 1.02 -6.85 26.18
N THR A 483 1.70 -7.17 25.08
CA THR A 483 1.70 -6.39 23.85
C THR A 483 0.68 -7.02 22.89
N MET A 484 -0.29 -6.23 22.44
CA MET A 484 -1.35 -6.68 21.53
C MET A 484 -0.90 -6.42 20.08
N VAL A 485 -0.73 -7.51 19.33
CA VAL A 485 -0.05 -7.54 18.03
C VAL A 485 -0.95 -8.16 16.95
N THR A 486 -0.60 -7.98 15.68
CA THR A 486 -1.19 -8.76 14.58
C THR A 486 -0.74 -10.23 14.66
N VAL A 487 -1.43 -11.11 13.94
CA VAL A 487 -1.04 -12.53 13.84
C VAL A 487 0.30 -12.68 13.15
N SER A 488 0.57 -11.92 12.07
CA SER A 488 1.89 -11.91 11.43
C SER A 488 3.02 -11.45 12.37
N GLN A 489 2.78 -10.44 13.21
CA GLN A 489 3.77 -10.04 14.23
C GLN A 489 4.00 -11.14 15.28
N LEU A 490 2.94 -11.88 15.63
CA LEU A 490 3.02 -12.96 16.61
C LEU A 490 3.79 -14.18 16.09
N LEU A 491 3.51 -14.60 14.85
CA LEU A 491 4.04 -15.82 14.24
C LEU A 491 5.36 -15.62 13.49
N GLY A 492 5.58 -14.43 12.93
CA GLY A 492 6.64 -14.21 11.95
C GLY A 492 6.29 -14.84 10.60
N GLU A 493 7.24 -15.53 9.98
CA GLU A 493 7.02 -16.19 8.69
C GLU A 493 6.09 -17.40 8.84
N THR A 494 4.98 -17.42 8.10
CA THR A 494 4.04 -18.54 8.02
C THR A 494 4.18 -19.31 6.70
N GLU A 495 3.87 -20.60 6.73
CA GLU A 495 3.86 -21.45 5.53
C GLU A 495 2.44 -21.53 4.94
N PRO A 496 2.26 -21.22 3.63
CA PRO A 496 0.98 -21.43 2.95
C PRO A 496 0.48 -22.88 3.08
N GLY A 497 -0.82 -23.07 3.26
CA GLY A 497 -1.43 -24.39 3.44
C GLY A 497 -1.26 -24.99 4.84
N ARG A 498 -0.52 -24.35 5.76
CA ARG A 498 -0.38 -24.81 7.16
C ARG A 498 -1.38 -24.14 8.08
N SER A 499 -1.77 -24.87 9.13
CA SER A 499 -2.64 -24.37 10.21
C SER A 499 -1.86 -24.01 11.47
N TYR A 500 -2.21 -22.88 12.09
CA TYR A 500 -1.62 -22.37 13.32
C TYR A 500 -2.70 -22.10 14.37
N ILE A 501 -2.52 -22.57 15.61
CA ILE A 501 -3.50 -22.40 16.71
C ILE A 501 -3.04 -21.31 17.70
N ASP A 502 -1.73 -21.13 17.83
CA ASP A 502 -1.10 -20.13 18.69
C ASP A 502 0.31 -19.78 18.16
N GLY A 503 0.95 -18.80 18.81
CA GLY A 503 2.30 -18.28 18.53
C GLY A 503 3.46 -19.21 18.90
N HIS A 504 3.18 -20.41 19.42
CA HIS A 504 4.18 -21.36 19.88
C HIS A 504 3.90 -22.74 19.28
N PRO A 505 4.34 -23.00 18.04
CA PRO A 505 4.12 -24.30 17.41
C PRO A 505 4.60 -25.41 18.34
N GLU A 506 3.75 -26.42 18.59
CA GLU A 506 4.17 -27.58 19.38
C GLU A 506 5.46 -28.15 18.77
N PRO A 507 6.48 -28.47 19.59
CA PRO A 507 7.72 -29.02 19.07
C PRO A 507 7.40 -30.30 18.29
N GLU A 508 7.86 -30.39 17.04
CA GLU A 508 7.63 -31.56 16.19
C GLU A 508 7.88 -32.85 16.98
N GLU A 509 6.89 -33.74 17.00
CA GLU A 509 7.04 -35.05 17.63
C GLU A 509 8.29 -35.71 17.07
N SER A 510 9.30 -35.88 17.94
CA SER A 510 10.51 -36.60 17.58
C SER A 510 10.11 -37.97 17.04
N PRO A 511 10.61 -38.40 15.86
CA PRO A 511 10.23 -39.68 15.28
C PRO A 511 10.46 -40.77 16.32
N SER A 512 9.39 -41.47 16.67
CA SER A 512 9.42 -42.58 17.62
C SER A 512 10.56 -43.52 17.20
N PRO A 513 11.50 -43.88 18.10
CA PRO A 513 12.55 -44.83 17.76
C PRO A 513 11.87 -46.13 17.36
N SER A 514 12.08 -46.54 16.11
CA SER A 514 11.61 -47.81 15.59
C SER A 514 12.13 -48.95 16.46
N ASP A 515 11.21 -49.71 17.07
CA ASP A 515 11.49 -50.96 17.81
C ASP A 515 11.96 -52.11 16.90
#